data_AF-A0A352B603-F1
#
_entry.id   AF-A0A352B603-F1
#
_cell.length_a   1.000
_cell.length_b   1.000
_cell.length_c   1.000
_cell.angle_alpha   90.00
_cell.angle_beta   90.00
_cell.angle_gamma   90.00
#
_symmetry.space_group_name_H-M   'P 1'
#
loop_
_entity.id
_entity.type
_entity.pdbx_description
1 polymer ?
#
loop_
_entity_poly.entity_id
_entity_poly.type
_entity_poly.pdbx_seq_one_letter_code
_entity_poly.pdbx_strand_id
1 'polypeptide(L)' 'TIQAQILALLARLQRDRGLAVLLITHDLGVVAQTADRVAVMYGGELVEHAATEPLFADPRH' A
#
# COMPACT_ATOMS: atom_id res chain seq x y z
N THR A 1 -11.27 -2.08 -13.73
CA THR A 1 -10.44 -1.06 -14.44
C THR A 1 -9.09 -1.66 -14.77
N ILE A 2 -8.32 -1.06 -15.68
CA ILE A 2 -6.94 -1.51 -16.00
C ILE A 2 -6.06 -1.54 -14.74
N GLN A 3 -6.19 -0.54 -13.87
CA GLN A 3 -5.47 -0.46 -12.60
C GLN A 3 -5.68 -1.70 -11.71
N ALA A 4 -6.93 -2.11 -11.47
CA ALA A 4 -7.22 -3.29 -10.66
C ALA A 4 -6.63 -4.58 -11.26
N GLN A 5 -6.60 -4.69 -12.59
CA GLN A 5 -5.97 -5.82 -13.28
C GLN A 5 -4.45 -5.84 -13.11
N ILE A 6 -3.80 -4.67 -13.19
CA ILE A 6 -2.35 -4.54 -12.95
C ILE A 6 -2.01 -4.90 -11.49
N LEU A 7 -2.76 -4.38 -10.52
CA LEU A 7 -2.53 -4.69 -9.10
C LEU A 7 -2.72 -6.17 -8.80
N ALA A 8 -3.75 -6.81 -9.38
CA ALA A 8 -3.97 -8.24 -9.25
C ALA A 8 -2.83 -9.07 -9.86
N LEU A 9 -2.28 -8.64 -11.00
CA LEU A 9 -1.12 -9.27 -11.62
C LEU A 9 0.13 -9.14 -10.73
N LEU A 10 0.40 -7.94 -10.20
CA LEU A 10 1.52 -7.71 -9.29
C LEU A 10 1.40 -8.56 -8.02
N ALA A 11 0.23 -8.60 -7.40
CA ALA A 11 -0.03 -9.42 -6.20
C ALA A 11 0.16 -10.92 -6.47
N ARG A 12 -0.21 -11.40 -7.66
CA ARG A 12 0.06 -12.79 -8.07
C ARG A 12 1.56 -13.02 -8.23
N LEU A 13 2.27 -12.16 -8.95
CA LEU A 13 3.71 -12.30 -9.17
C LEU A 13 4.51 -12.23 -7.87
N GLN A 14 4.11 -11.35 -6.95
CA GLN A 14 4.68 -11.25 -5.61
C GLN A 14 4.58 -12.60 -4.88
N ARG A 15 3.39 -13.20 -4.83
CA ARG A 15 3.15 -14.50 -4.17
C ARG A 15 3.88 -15.65 -4.84
N ASP A 16 3.81 -15.72 -6.17
CA ASP A 16 4.39 -16.84 -6.94
C ASP A 16 5.93 -16.84 -6.91
N ARG A 17 6.55 -15.67 -6.69
CA ARG A 17 8.02 -15.50 -6.78
C ARG A 17 8.69 -15.01 -5.50
N GLY A 18 7.93 -14.73 -4.44
CA GLY A 18 8.47 -14.19 -3.18
C GLY A 18 9.10 -12.80 -3.30
N LEU A 19 8.52 -11.93 -4.15
CA LEU A 19 9.06 -10.58 -4.37
C LEU A 19 8.61 -9.61 -3.28
N ALA A 20 9.45 -8.61 -2.99
CA ALA A 20 9.00 -7.40 -2.29
C ALA A 20 8.45 -6.39 -3.31
N VAL A 21 7.33 -5.73 -2.97
CA VAL A 21 6.70 -4.71 -3.80
C VAL A 21 6.61 -3.41 -3.02
N LEU A 22 7.12 -2.33 -3.58
CA LEU A 22 6.92 -0.96 -3.08
C LEU A 22 5.96 -0.24 -4.03
N LEU A 23 4.78 0.11 -3.51
CA LEU A 23 3.77 0.87 -4.25
C LEU A 23 3.75 2.31 -3.73
N ILE A 24 3.87 3.28 -4.65
CA ILE A 24 3.77 4.70 -4.34
C ILE A 24 2.49 5.23 -5.00
N THR A 25 1.55 5.72 -4.20
CA THR A 25 0.28 6.27 -4.67
C THR A 25 -0.28 7.26 -3.66
N HIS A 26 -1.15 8.16 -4.14
CA HIS A 26 -1.96 9.04 -3.30
C HIS A 26 -3.37 8.45 -3.04
N ASP A 27 -3.72 7.35 -3.71
CA ASP A 27 -5.01 6.68 -3.57
C ASP A 27 -4.97 5.71 -2.38
N LEU A 28 -5.54 6.16 -1.26
CA LEU A 28 -5.64 5.35 -0.05
C LEU A 28 -6.52 4.10 -0.22
N GLY A 29 -7.51 4.12 -1.12
CA GLY A 29 -8.36 2.97 -1.40
C GLY A 29 -7.60 1.81 -2.05
N VAL A 30 -6.60 2.13 -2.87
CA VAL A 30 -5.66 1.13 -3.43
C VAL A 30 -4.76 0.58 -2.35
N VAL A 31 -4.20 1.45 -1.50
CA VAL A 31 -3.32 1.05 -0.41
C VAL A 31 -4.02 0.07 0.53
N ALA A 32 -5.25 0.38 0.93
CA ALA A 32 -6.08 -0.46 1.81
C ALA A 32 -6.29 -1.89 1.27
N GLN A 33 -6.32 -2.05 -0.07
CA GLN A 33 -6.60 -3.34 -0.70
C GLN A 33 -5.35 -4.14 -1.06
N THR A 34 -4.17 -3.51 -1.11
CA THR A 34 -2.99 -4.11 -1.75
C THR A 34 -1.74 -4.14 -0.87
N ALA A 35 -1.65 -3.30 0.15
CA ALA A 35 -0.45 -3.18 0.98
C ALA A 35 -0.61 -3.91 2.32
N ASP A 36 0.47 -4.53 2.81
CA ASP A 36 0.53 -5.08 4.17
C ASP A 36 0.89 -3.99 5.21
N ARG A 37 1.71 -3.02 4.78
CA ARG A 37 2.20 -1.90 5.59
C ARG A 37 2.13 -0.62 4.79
N VAL A 38 1.89 0.49 5.48
CA VAL A 38 1.74 1.81 4.88
C VAL A 38 2.67 2.80 5.54
N ALA A 39 3.31 3.61 4.71
CA ALA A 39 4.16 4.73 5.10
C ALA A 39 3.56 6.01 4.51
N VAL A 40 3.21 6.97 5.35
CA VAL A 40 2.67 8.27 4.92
C VAL A 40 3.81 9.28 4.92
N MET A 41 3.96 9.97 3.79
CA MET A 41 4.92 11.07 3.65
C MET A 41 4.19 12.40 3.52
N TYR A 42 4.71 13.42 4.19
CA TYR A 42 4.25 14.80 4.08
C TYR A 42 5.44 15.76 4.11
N GLY A 43 5.51 16.67 3.14
CA GLY A 43 6.61 17.65 3.06
C GLY A 43 8.01 17.04 2.88
N GLY A 44 8.13 15.81 2.38
CA GLY A 44 9.40 15.10 2.23
C GLY A 44 9.79 14.25 3.45
N GLU A 45 9.02 14.32 4.53
CA GLU A 45 9.27 13.57 5.77
C GLU A 45 8.30 12.40 5.92
N LEU A 46 8.76 11.31 6.55
CA LEU A 46 7.92 10.17 6.89
C LEU A 46 7.17 10.48 8.19
N VAL A 47 5.86 10.71 8.09
CA VAL A 47 5.02 11.15 9.23
C VAL A 47 4.30 10.01 9.92
N GLU A 48 4.04 8.90 9.22
CA GLU A 48 3.40 7.73 9.81
C GLU A 48 3.87 6.42 9.17
N HIS A 49 3.96 5.36 9.95
CA HIS A 49 4.27 4.01 9.47
C HIS A 49 3.58 2.96 10.33
N ALA A 50 2.63 2.23 9.76
CA ALA A 50 1.86 1.20 10.46
C ALA A 50 1.50 0.03 9.53
N ALA A 51 0.99 -1.07 10.11
CA ALA A 51 0.26 -2.05 9.34
C ALA A 51 -1.01 -1.40 8.76
N THR A 52 -1.48 -1.89 7.62
CA THR A 52 -2.60 -1.27 6.88
C THR A 52 -3.86 -1.19 7.74
N GLU A 53 -4.24 -2.27 8.41
CA GLU A 53 -5.46 -2.32 9.23
C GLU A 53 -5.50 -1.24 10.34
N PRO A 54 -4.49 -1.10 11.22
CA PRO A 54 -4.43 0.00 12.18
C PRO A 54 -4.50 1.40 11.57
N LEU A 55 -3.82 1.63 10.44
CA LEU A 55 -3.75 2.96 9.81
C LEU A 55 -5.13 3.45 9.34
N PHE A 56 -5.97 2.55 8.84
CA PHE A 56 -7.32 2.89 8.37
C PHE A 56 -8.37 2.92 9.50
N ALA A 57 -8.13 2.20 10.60
CA ALA A 57 -9.06 2.13 11.73
C ALA A 57 -8.88 3.29 12.72
N ASP A 58 -7.64 3.74 12.95
CA ASP A 58 -7.30 4.82 13.88
C ASP A 58 -6.11 5.64 13.33
N PRO A 59 -6.35 6.52 12.33
CA PRO A 59 -5.30 7.33 11.72
C PRO A 59 -4.74 8.34 12.73
N ARG A 60 -3.41 8.39 12.89
CA ARG A 60 -2.77 9.19 13.94
C ARG A 60 -2.22 10.54 13.46
N HIS A 61 -2.28 10.84 12.17
CA HIS A 61 -1.86 12.10 11.57
C HIS A 61 -2.80 12.58 10.46
#